data_AF-A0A1V5E9U3-F1
#
_entry.id   AF-A0A1V5E9U3-F1
#
_cell.length_a   1.000
_cell.length_b   1.000
_cell.length_c   1.000
_cell.angle_alpha   90.00
_cell.angle_beta   90.00
_cell.angle_gamma   90.00
#
_symmetry.space_group_name_H-M   'P 1'
#
loop_
_entity.id
_entity.type
_entity.pdbx_description
1 polymer ?
#
loop_
_entity_poly.entity_id
_entity_poly.type
_entity_poly.pdbx_seq_one_letter_code
_entity_poly.pdbx_strand_id
1 'polypeptide(L)'
;MWTDDMPLQGKCPEQDCGWRYDIRKELKRNVGRKAAASEETNPHCPRCGRGVGQGWSSCGECGILILGSRSIPKRHLVALLILVLAVLSLLVKYLF
;
A
#
# COMPACT_ATOMS: atom_id res chain seq x y z
N MET A 1 -2.19 32.44 -4.73
CA MET A 1 -2.65 31.62 -3.58
C MET A 1 -4.11 31.29 -3.83
N TRP A 2 -4.50 30.02 -3.70
CA TRP A 2 -5.88 29.57 -3.93
C TRP A 2 -6.68 29.73 -2.63
N THR A 3 -7.92 30.24 -2.72
CA THR A 3 -8.79 30.54 -1.55
C THR A 3 -10.00 29.62 -1.54
N ASP A 4 -10.60 29.38 -0.37
CA ASP A 4 -11.71 28.44 -0.19
C ASP A 4 -12.96 28.77 -1.05
N ASP A 5 -13.15 30.04 -1.40
CA ASP A 5 -14.28 30.51 -2.23
C ASP A 5 -14.05 30.38 -3.74
N MET A 6 -12.90 29.86 -4.18
CA MET A 6 -12.56 29.84 -5.61
C MET A 6 -13.25 28.67 -6.32
N PRO A 7 -13.94 28.90 -7.45
CA PRO A 7 -14.73 27.87 -8.09
C PRO A 7 -13.84 26.74 -8.64
N LEU A 8 -14.33 25.50 -8.59
CA LEU A 8 -13.58 24.32 -9.05
C LEU A 8 -13.44 24.23 -10.57
N GLN A 9 -14.15 25.08 -11.30
CA GLN A 9 -14.12 25.18 -12.76
C GLN A 9 -14.44 26.62 -13.16
N GLY A 10 -13.78 27.12 -14.20
CA GLY A 10 -13.98 28.51 -14.62
C GLY A 10 -13.05 28.94 -15.72
N LYS A 11 -13.13 30.22 -16.08
CA LYS A 11 -12.11 30.88 -16.90
C LYS A 11 -11.03 31.43 -15.98
N CYS A 12 -9.79 31.48 -16.47
CA CYS A 12 -8.72 32.15 -15.77
C CYS A 12 -9.08 33.63 -15.58
N PRO A 13 -8.90 34.20 -14.38
CA PRO A 13 -9.24 35.59 -14.10
C PRO A 13 -8.27 36.61 -14.72
N GLU A 14 -7.14 36.16 -15.27
CA GLU A 14 -6.15 37.03 -15.92
C GLU A 14 -6.70 37.59 -17.25
N GLN A 15 -6.50 38.90 -17.48
CA GLN A 15 -7.18 39.63 -18.57
C GLN A 15 -6.89 39.08 -19.98
N ASP A 16 -5.75 38.42 -20.18
CA ASP A 16 -5.35 37.80 -21.46
C ASP A 16 -5.42 36.27 -21.47
N CYS A 17 -5.86 35.65 -20.38
CA CYS A 17 -5.92 34.19 -20.28
C CYS A 17 -7.35 33.70 -20.53
N GLY A 18 -7.69 33.46 -21.79
CA GLY A 18 -8.95 32.83 -22.19
C GLY A 18 -9.09 31.34 -21.80
N TRP A 19 -8.13 30.81 -21.05
CA TRP A 19 -8.07 29.39 -20.71
C TRP A 19 -9.17 28.99 -19.72
N ARG A 20 -9.79 27.83 -19.96
CA ARG A 20 -10.76 27.23 -19.06
C ARG A 20 -10.08 26.17 -18.23
N TYR A 21 -10.21 26.28 -16.91
CA TYR A 21 -9.70 25.28 -15.99
C TYR A 21 -10.84 24.42 -15.43
N ASP A 22 -10.54 23.15 -15.22
CA ASP A 22 -11.39 22.18 -14.53
C ASP A 22 -10.49 21.39 -13.57
N ILE A 23 -10.54 21.79 -12.29
CA ILE A 23 -9.69 21.20 -11.25
C ILE A 23 -10.06 19.74 -11.04
N ARG A 24 -11.35 19.39 -11.15
CA ARG A 24 -11.82 18.01 -10.95
C ARG A 24 -11.25 17.09 -12.03
N LYS A 25 -11.25 17.54 -13.28
CA LYS A 25 -10.68 16.79 -14.41
C LYS A 25 -9.17 16.59 -14.25
N GLU A 26 -8.43 17.65 -13.95
CA GLU A 26 -6.98 17.57 -13.78
C GLU A 26 -6.58 16.79 -12.53
N LEU A 27 -7.34 16.88 -11.44
CA LEU A 27 -7.13 16.08 -10.24
C LEU A 27 -7.38 14.60 -10.54
N LYS A 28 -8.50 14.26 -11.19
CA LYS A 28 -8.80 12.87 -11.61
C LYS A 28 -7.68 12.31 -12.49
N ARG A 29 -7.17 13.10 -13.44
CA ARG A 29 -6.05 12.70 -14.30
C ARG A 29 -4.77 12.45 -13.51
N ASN A 30 -4.42 13.32 -12.57
CA ASN A 30 -3.21 13.18 -11.76
C ASN A 30 -3.30 12.00 -10.79
N VAL A 31 -4.45 11.82 -10.14
CA VAL A 31 -4.68 10.67 -9.25
C VAL A 31 -4.65 9.37 -10.04
N GLY A 32 -5.33 9.30 -11.20
CA GLY A 32 -5.30 8.11 -12.06
C GLY A 32 -3.89 7.74 -12.51
N ARG A 33 -3.08 8.72 -12.91
CA ARG A 33 -1.67 8.51 -13.28
C ARG A 33 -0.84 7.99 -12.09
N LYS A 34 -1.04 8.52 -10.88
CA LYS A 34 -0.35 8.04 -9.67
C LYS A 34 -0.80 6.64 -9.27
N ALA A 35 -2.10 6.33 -9.40
CA ALA A 35 -2.63 5.01 -9.12
C ALA A 35 -2.04 3.96 -10.09
N ALA A 36 -2.00 4.26 -11.39
CA ALA A 36 -1.39 3.40 -12.39
C ALA A 36 0.13 3.20 -12.15
N ALA A 37 0.85 4.26 -11.78
CA ALA A 37 2.27 4.15 -11.41
C ALA A 37 2.51 3.36 -10.11
N SER A 38 1.52 3.33 -9.21
CA SER A 38 1.60 2.55 -7.97
C SER A 38 1.37 1.06 -8.21
N GLU A 39 0.61 0.68 -9.24
CA GLU A 39 0.48 -0.72 -9.69
C GLU A 39 1.78 -1.25 -10.32
N GLU A 40 2.66 -0.41 -10.85
CA GLU A 40 3.97 -0.84 -11.39
C GLU A 40 5.13 -0.77 -10.37
N THR A 41 4.94 -0.07 -9.24
CA THR A 41 6.02 0.08 -8.27
C THR A 41 6.15 -1.19 -7.45
N ASN A 42 7.17 -2.00 -7.75
CA ASN A 42 7.53 -3.14 -6.92
C ASN A 42 7.74 -2.68 -5.46
N PRO A 43 7.09 -3.33 -4.47
CA PRO A 43 7.31 -2.99 -3.07
C PRO A 43 8.79 -3.14 -2.72
N HIS A 44 9.30 -2.27 -1.86
CA HIS A 44 10.69 -2.33 -1.39
C HIS A 44 10.72 -2.94 0.02
N CYS A 45 11.75 -3.74 0.31
CA CYS A 45 11.91 -4.30 1.65
C CYS A 45 12.18 -3.17 2.66
N PRO A 46 11.41 -3.06 3.77
CA PRO A 46 11.59 -1.97 4.75
C PRO A 46 12.90 -2.06 5.54
N ARG A 47 13.64 -3.17 5.41
CA ARG A 47 14.89 -3.41 6.15
C ARG A 47 16.15 -3.20 5.31
N CYS A 48 16.18 -3.67 4.06
CA CYS A 48 17.33 -3.56 3.17
C CYS A 48 17.10 -2.68 1.93
N GLY A 49 15.89 -2.16 1.73
CA GLY A 49 15.54 -1.28 0.61
C GLY A 49 15.53 -1.95 -0.77
N ARG A 50 15.73 -3.27 -0.85
CA ARG A 50 15.76 -3.98 -2.14
C ARG A 50 14.34 -4.18 -2.69
N GLY A 51 14.17 -4.06 -4.00
CA GLY A 51 12.89 -4.35 -4.66
C GLY A 51 12.49 -5.81 -4.45
N VAL A 52 11.26 -6.03 -4.00
CA VAL A 52 10.66 -7.35 -3.83
C VAL A 52 9.48 -7.50 -4.78
N GLY A 53 9.22 -8.73 -5.21
CA GLY A 53 8.09 -9.02 -6.10
C GLY A 53 6.76 -8.64 -5.45
N GLN A 54 5.79 -8.23 -6.27
CA GLN A 54 4.42 -7.99 -5.80
C GLN A 54 3.79 -9.28 -5.27
N GLY A 55 3.02 -9.17 -4.17
CA GLY A 55 2.32 -10.30 -3.55
C GLY A 55 3.11 -10.99 -2.43
N TRP A 56 3.07 -12.33 -2.39
CA TRP A 56 3.84 -13.15 -1.44
C TRP A 56 5.31 -13.20 -1.88
N SER A 57 6.12 -12.29 -1.36
CA SER A 57 7.56 -12.28 -1.62
C SER A 57 8.36 -12.35 -0.33
N SER A 58 9.42 -13.17 -0.35
CA SER A 58 10.40 -13.21 0.72
C SER A 58 11.64 -12.46 0.28
N CYS A 59 12.16 -11.58 1.13
CA CYS A 59 13.45 -10.95 0.87
C CYS A 59 14.56 -12.01 0.98
N GLY A 60 15.29 -12.26 -0.11
CA GLY A 60 16.34 -13.29 -0.17
C GLY A 60 17.52 -13.08 0.79
N GLU A 61 17.68 -11.86 1.31
CA GLU A 61 18.80 -11.51 2.19
C GLU A 61 18.34 -11.35 3.65
N CYS A 62 17.24 -10.63 3.88
CA CYS A 62 16.70 -10.42 5.22
C CYS A 62 15.86 -11.61 5.73
N GLY A 63 15.39 -12.48 4.84
CA GLY A 63 14.52 -13.61 5.16
C GLY A 63 13.13 -13.23 5.68
N ILE A 64 12.72 -11.96 5.54
CA ILE A 64 11.42 -11.45 5.98
C ILE A 64 10.39 -11.72 4.89
N LEU A 65 9.22 -12.22 5.28
CA LEU A 65 8.05 -12.37 4.41
C LEU A 65 7.29 -11.05 4.36
N ILE A 66 7.08 -10.55 3.15
CA ILE A 66 6.36 -9.31 2.89
C ILE A 66 5.00 -9.71 2.30
N LEU A 67 3.94 -9.33 3.01
CA LEU A 67 2.55 -9.55 2.62
C LEU A 67 1.95 -8.18 2.28
N GLY A 68 2.08 -7.76 1.03
CA GLY A 68 1.67 -6.40 0.61
C GLY A 68 2.39 -5.33 1.44
N SER A 69 1.68 -4.62 2.32
CA SER A 69 2.23 -3.57 3.21
C SER A 69 2.67 -4.06 4.59
N ARG A 70 2.47 -5.35 4.94
CA ARG A 70 2.82 -5.89 6.26
C ARG A 70 3.95 -6.92 6.16
N SER A 71 5.04 -6.65 6.87
CA SER A 71 6.14 -7.61 7.06
C SER A 71 5.87 -8.49 8.29
N ILE A 72 5.74 -9.81 8.10
CA ILE A 72 5.60 -10.75 9.23
C ILE A 72 6.96 -11.45 9.43
N PRO A 73 7.65 -11.25 10.57
CA PRO A 73 8.87 -11.98 10.85
C PRO A 73 8.56 -13.46 11.09
N LYS A 74 9.38 -14.35 10.50
CA LYS A 74 9.21 -15.83 10.56
C LYS A 74 9.01 -16.39 11.97
N ARG A 75 9.56 -15.72 12.99
CA ARG A 75 9.41 -16.11 14.41
C ARG A 75 7.95 -16.15 14.86
N HIS A 76 7.11 -15.23 14.39
CA HIS A 76 5.69 -15.22 14.77
C HIS A 76 4.91 -16.38 14.15
N LEU A 77 5.24 -16.79 12.92
CA LEU A 77 4.60 -17.96 12.29
C LEU A 77 4.91 -19.25 13.05
N VAL A 78 6.18 -19.44 13.45
CA VAL A 78 6.60 -20.60 14.25
C VAL A 78 5.91 -20.61 15.62
N ALA A 79 5.85 -19.46 16.29
CA ALA A 79 5.16 -19.36 17.58
C ALA A 79 3.67 -19.68 17.47
N LEU A 80 3.00 -19.21 16.41
CA LEU A 80 1.59 -19.48 16.16
C LEU A 80 1.34 -20.97 15.89
N LEU A 81 2.20 -21.61 15.09
CA LEU A 81 2.14 -23.05 14.81
C LEU A 81 2.26 -23.87 16.10
N ILE A 82 3.24 -23.55 16.96
CA ILE A 82 3.44 -24.24 18.24
C ILE A 82 2.21 -24.08 19.14
N LEU A 83 1.65 -22.87 19.20
CA LEU A 83 0.48 -22.58 20.04
C LEU A 83 -0.75 -23.35 19.55
N VAL A 84 -0.98 -23.43 18.23
CA VAL A 84 -2.06 -24.22 17.63
C VAL A 84 -1.88 -25.72 17.93
N LEU A 85 -0.67 -26.25 17.79
CA LEU A 85 -0.38 -27.65 18.11
C LEU A 85 -0.59 -27.96 19.60
N ALA A 86 -0.20 -27.04 20.49
CA ALA A 86 -0.42 -27.19 21.93
C ALA A 86 -1.91 -27.20 22.28
N VAL A 87 -2.70 -26.29 21.69
CA VAL A 87 -4.16 -26.25 21.88
C VAL A 87 -4.81 -27.52 21.35
N LEU A 88 -4.43 -27.99 20.15
CA LEU A 88 -4.93 -29.24 19.59
C LEU A 88 -4.59 -30.44 20.50
N SER A 89 -3.36 -30.50 21.02
CA SER A 89 -2.95 -31.55 21.95
C SER A 89 -3.78 -31.53 23.24
N LEU A 90 -4.07 -30.35 23.78
CA LEU A 90 -4.94 -30.19 24.95
C LEU A 90 -6.38 -30.61 24.64
N LEU A 91 -6.93 -30.19 23.50
CA LEU A 91 -8.27 -30.59 23.09
C LEU A 91 -8.37 -32.11 22.96
N VAL A 92 -7.41 -32.76 22.29
CA VAL A 92 -7.37 -34.24 22.18
C VAL A 92 -7.24 -34.90 23.56
N LYS A 93 -6.54 -34.29 24.52
CA LYS A 93 -6.33 -34.89 25.84
C LYS A 93 -7.49 -34.67 26.82
N TYR A 94 -8.26 -33.60 26.64
CA TYR A 94 -9.31 -33.18 27.58
C TYR A 94 -10.74 -33.35 27.04
N LEU A 95 -10.93 -33.44 25.71
CA LEU A 95 -12.24 -33.70 25.10
C LEU A 95 -12.41 -35.14 24.58
N PHE A 96 -11.32 -35.88 24.37
CA PHE A 96 -11.32 -37.31 24.04
C PHE A 96 -10.69 -38.11 25.17
#